data_AF-A0A8T8HX83-F1
#
_entry.id   AF-A0A8T8HX83-F1
#
_cell.length_a   1.000
_cell.length_b   1.000
_cell.length_c   1.000
_cell.angle_alpha   90.00
_cell.angle_beta   90.00
_cell.angle_gamma   90.00
#
_symmetry.space_group_name_H-M   'P 1'
#
loop_
_entity.id
_entity.type
_entity.pdbx_description
1 polymer ?
#
loop_
_entity_poly.entity_id
_entity_poly.type
_entity_poly.pdbx_seq_one_letter_code
_entity_poly.pdbx_strand_id
1 'polypeptide(L)'
;MDARGPGLGERLDAIRAEASGDGVSVTVDLHGKPVDLAFSREALALRPEALAHAVRRLVARAAADALSRATAVLSEVVPVDWLDPAGQPDPTGQSDPAERSALTGRSGLAGRRGAVERLDAVERPAAVERPGAAGPWAW
;
A
#
# COMPACT_ATOMS: atom_id res chain seq x y z
N MET A 1 27.40 31.55 -7.74
CA MET A 1 27.15 30.15 -8.15
C MET A 1 27.77 29.29 -7.08
N ASP A 2 27.00 28.92 -6.06
CA ASP A 2 27.50 28.11 -4.95
C ASP A 2 27.85 26.70 -5.45
N ALA A 3 29.08 26.28 -5.22
CA ALA A 3 29.67 25.04 -5.71
C ALA A 3 29.18 23.78 -4.97
N ARG A 4 28.06 23.86 -4.24
CA ARG A 4 27.41 22.73 -3.59
C ARG A 4 26.14 22.45 -4.38
N GLY A 5 26.00 21.24 -4.91
CA GLY A 5 24.82 20.83 -5.66
C GLY A 5 23.51 21.04 -4.88
N PRO A 6 22.36 20.83 -5.52
CA PRO A 6 21.05 21.07 -4.92
C PRO A 6 20.91 20.33 -3.59
N GLY A 7 20.38 21.01 -2.58
CA GLY A 7 20.17 20.44 -1.24
C GLY A 7 19.19 19.27 -1.29
N LEU A 8 19.20 18.40 -0.25
CA LEU A 8 18.31 17.23 -0.21
C LEU A 8 16.83 17.59 -0.44
N GLY A 9 16.34 18.66 0.18
CA GLY A 9 14.96 19.11 0.00
C GLY A 9 14.66 19.50 -1.44
N GLU A 10 15.58 20.20 -2.11
CA GLU A 10 15.44 20.58 -3.53
C GLU A 10 15.47 19.35 -4.44
N ARG A 11 16.33 18.37 -4.14
CA ARG A 11 16.38 17.10 -4.85
C ARG A 11 15.08 16.31 -4.74
N LEU A 12 14.49 16.27 -3.55
CA LEU A 12 13.21 15.60 -3.31
C LEU A 12 12.04 16.35 -3.95
N ASP A 13 12.02 17.67 -3.85
CA ASP A 13 10.98 18.52 -4.47
C ASP A 13 11.03 18.48 -5.99
N ALA A 14 12.20 18.23 -6.59
CA ALA A 14 12.36 18.03 -8.03
C ALA A 14 11.84 16.66 -8.53
N ILE A 15 11.51 15.71 -7.65
CA ILE A 15 11.07 14.38 -8.06
C ILE A 15 9.71 14.49 -8.74
N ARG A 16 9.70 14.12 -10.02
CA ARG A 16 8.50 13.87 -10.82
C ARG A 16 8.59 12.48 -11.41
N ALA A 17 7.46 11.80 -11.54
CA ALA A 17 7.37 10.51 -12.20
C ALA A 17 6.18 10.47 -13.15
N GLU A 18 6.38 9.85 -14.31
CA GLU A 18 5.40 9.76 -15.38
C GLU A 18 5.00 8.30 -15.59
N ALA A 19 3.71 8.06 -15.84
CA ALA A 19 3.21 6.79 -16.31
C ALA A 19 2.22 7.00 -17.46
N SER A 20 2.34 6.18 -18.50
CA SER A 20 1.49 6.22 -19.69
C SER A 20 0.84 4.87 -20.01
N GLY A 21 -0.36 4.89 -20.56
CA GLY A 21 -1.09 3.70 -21.03
C GLY A 21 -2.49 4.05 -21.54
N ASP A 22 -3.03 3.24 -22.45
CA ASP A 22 -4.35 3.45 -23.08
C ASP A 22 -4.53 4.87 -23.66
N GLY A 23 -3.45 5.45 -24.17
CA GLY A 23 -3.44 6.80 -24.73
C GLY A 23 -3.52 7.93 -23.69
N VAL A 24 -3.37 7.63 -22.40
CA VAL A 24 -3.28 8.60 -21.28
C VAL A 24 -1.83 8.67 -20.82
N SER A 25 -1.32 9.88 -20.51
CA SER A 25 -0.09 10.05 -19.74
C SER A 25 -0.35 10.91 -18.50
N VAL A 26 0.22 10.53 -17.37
CA VAL A 26 0.08 11.22 -16.09
C VAL A 26 1.46 11.44 -15.49
N THR A 27 1.76 12.68 -15.11
CA THR A 27 2.95 13.01 -14.31
C THR A 27 2.50 13.41 -12.90
N VAL A 28 3.15 12.84 -11.88
CA VAL A 28 2.91 13.18 -10.47
C VAL A 28 4.18 13.72 -9.81
N ASP A 29 4.00 14.53 -8.77
CA ASP A 29 5.08 14.88 -7.85
C ASP A 29 5.27 13.82 -6.75
N LEU A 30 6.27 14.05 -5.88
CA LEU A 30 6.56 13.17 -4.75
C LEU A 30 5.39 13.07 -3.75
N HIS A 31 4.53 14.07 -3.66
CA HIS A 31 3.34 14.04 -2.81
C HIS A 31 2.20 13.21 -3.42
N GLY A 32 2.39 12.66 -4.62
CA GLY A 32 1.37 11.93 -5.37
C GLY A 32 0.36 12.84 -6.06
N LYS A 33 0.60 14.15 -6.09
CA LYS A 33 -0.28 15.11 -6.76
C LYS A 33 0.00 15.08 -8.27
N PRO A 34 -1.02 14.93 -9.12
CA PRO A 34 -0.86 15.11 -10.56
C PRO A 34 -0.41 16.54 -10.88
N VAL A 35 0.70 16.67 -11.58
CA VAL A 35 1.25 17.95 -12.06
C VAL A 35 1.11 18.12 -13.57
N ASP A 36 0.92 17.02 -14.30
CA ASP A 36 0.60 17.04 -15.73
C ASP A 36 -0.29 15.85 -16.09
N LEU A 37 -1.15 16.05 -17.11
CA LEU A 37 -2.14 15.08 -17.57
C LEU A 37 -2.41 15.30 -19.06
N ALA A 38 -2.11 14.29 -19.87
CA ALA A 38 -2.30 14.33 -21.31
C ALA A 38 -3.18 13.18 -21.79
N PHE A 39 -4.00 13.47 -22.81
CA PHE A 39 -4.89 12.51 -23.45
C PHE A 39 -4.68 12.52 -24.97
N SER A 40 -4.48 11.34 -25.53
CA SER A 40 -4.58 11.12 -26.97
C SER A 40 -6.04 11.08 -27.41
N ARG A 41 -6.27 11.15 -28.72
CA ARG A 41 -7.61 11.02 -29.31
C ARG A 41 -8.26 9.66 -29.01
N GLU A 42 -7.46 8.61 -28.92
CA GLU A 42 -7.91 7.25 -28.60
C GLU A 42 -8.42 7.16 -27.16
N ALA A 43 -7.71 7.77 -26.20
CA ALA A 43 -8.15 7.84 -24.82
C ALA A 43 -9.48 8.57 -24.65
N LEU A 44 -9.72 9.61 -25.46
CA LEU A 44 -10.98 10.35 -25.46
C LEU A 44 -12.15 9.58 -26.10
N ALA A 45 -11.88 8.50 -26.83
CA ALA A 45 -12.91 7.60 -27.34
C ALA A 45 -13.31 6.52 -26.31
N LEU A 46 -12.57 6.40 -25.19
CA LEU A 46 -12.93 5.48 -24.12
C LEU A 46 -14.21 5.94 -23.42
N ARG A 47 -14.94 4.95 -22.89
CA ARG A 47 -16.03 5.24 -21.97
C ARG A 47 -15.53 5.98 -20.72
N PRO A 48 -16.33 6.88 -20.12
CA PRO A 48 -15.92 7.62 -18.92
C PRO A 48 -15.42 6.75 -17.77
N GLU A 49 -16.05 5.60 -17.51
CA GLU A 49 -15.62 4.70 -16.43
C GLU A 49 -14.26 4.07 -16.73
N ALA A 50 -14.02 3.71 -17.99
CA ALA A 50 -12.76 3.12 -18.43
C ALA A 50 -11.63 4.16 -18.37
N LEU A 51 -11.88 5.40 -18.82
CA LEU A 51 -10.93 6.49 -18.72
C LEU A 51 -10.58 6.82 -17.27
N ALA A 52 -11.59 6.92 -16.39
CA ALA A 52 -11.37 7.16 -14.97
C ALA A 52 -10.56 6.03 -14.30
N HIS A 53 -10.82 4.77 -14.69
CA HIS A 53 -10.03 3.64 -14.23
C HIS A 53 -8.57 3.72 -14.73
N ALA A 54 -8.36 4.03 -16.00
CA ALA A 54 -7.04 4.19 -16.60
C ALA A 54 -6.23 5.28 -15.88
N VAL A 55 -6.83 6.46 -15.65
CA VAL A 55 -6.19 7.56 -14.92
C VAL A 55 -5.82 7.14 -13.50
N ARG A 56 -6.74 6.54 -12.72
CA ARG A 56 -6.44 6.11 -11.34
C ARG A 56 -5.29 5.10 -11.29
N ARG A 57 -5.28 4.14 -12.21
CA ARG A 57 -4.21 3.13 -12.32
C ARG A 57 -2.87 3.78 -12.65
N LEU A 58 -2.84 4.73 -13.59
CA LEU A 58 -1.61 5.43 -13.96
C LEU A 58 -1.09 6.35 -12.85
N VAL A 59 -1.98 7.07 -12.14
CA VAL A 59 -1.61 7.86 -10.95
C VAL A 59 -0.95 6.96 -9.90
N ALA A 60 -1.57 5.81 -9.57
CA ALA A 60 -1.01 4.89 -8.58
C ALA A 60 0.38 4.38 -8.99
N ARG A 61 0.57 4.06 -10.27
CA ARG A 61 1.86 3.63 -10.81
C ARG A 61 2.90 4.75 -10.75
N ALA A 62 2.57 5.94 -11.24
CA ALA A 62 3.48 7.09 -11.22
C ALA A 62 3.87 7.46 -9.78
N ALA A 63 2.94 7.38 -8.83
CA ALA A 63 3.22 7.64 -7.41
C ALA A 63 4.17 6.60 -6.80
N ALA A 64 3.99 5.31 -7.13
CA ALA A 64 4.92 4.26 -6.71
C ALA A 64 6.33 4.47 -7.28
N ASP A 65 6.43 4.91 -8.55
CA ASP A 65 7.69 5.24 -9.19
C ASP A 65 8.35 6.49 -8.56
N ALA A 66 7.56 7.52 -8.22
CA ALA A 66 8.05 8.71 -7.51
C ALA A 66 8.61 8.35 -6.13
N LEU A 67 7.90 7.52 -5.36
CA LEU A 67 8.35 7.06 -4.05
C LEU A 67 9.65 6.24 -4.17
N SER A 68 9.74 5.35 -5.17
CA SER A 68 10.95 4.57 -5.43
C SER A 68 12.16 5.46 -5.72
N ARG A 69 11.97 6.54 -6.50
CA ARG A 69 13.02 7.55 -6.74
C ARG A 69 13.41 8.29 -5.46
N ALA A 70 12.44 8.62 -4.60
CA ALA A 70 12.73 9.27 -3.32
C ALA A 70 13.49 8.35 -2.36
N THR A 71 13.15 7.07 -2.29
CA THR A 71 13.91 6.09 -1.50
C THR A 71 15.37 6.01 -1.97
N ALA A 72 15.62 6.03 -3.29
CA ALA A 72 16.98 6.07 -3.82
C ALA A 72 17.74 7.33 -3.36
N VAL A 73 17.11 8.51 -3.43
CA VAL A 73 17.72 9.77 -2.96
C VAL A 73 17.99 9.73 -1.45
N LEU A 74 17.05 9.23 -0.65
CA LEU A 74 17.21 9.13 0.81
C LEU A 74 18.30 8.13 1.21
N SER A 75 18.46 7.04 0.47
CA SER A 75 19.48 6.01 0.75
C SER A 75 20.91 6.53 0.65
N GLU A 76 21.14 7.65 -0.04
CA GLU A 76 22.45 8.31 -0.10
C GLU A 76 22.81 9.06 1.20
N VAL A 77 21.82 9.36 2.04
CA VAL A 77 21.95 10.26 3.21
C VAL A 77 21.59 9.57 4.52
N VAL A 78 20.79 8.51 4.47
CA VAL A 78 20.41 7.72 5.63
C VAL A 78 21.43 6.61 5.86
N PRO A 79 22.15 6.59 6.99
CA PRO A 79 22.99 5.46 7.37
C PRO A 79 22.14 4.20 7.46
N VAL A 80 22.64 3.09 6.91
CA VAL A 80 21.92 1.79 6.87
C VAL A 80 21.47 1.35 8.27
N ASP A 81 22.24 1.74 9.29
CA ASP A 81 22.06 1.47 10.71
C ASP A 81 20.76 2.09 11.31
N TRP A 82 20.17 3.08 10.64
CA TRP A 82 18.89 3.70 11.05
C TRP A 82 17.65 2.97 10.51
N LEU A 83 17.82 2.13 9.49
CA LEU A 83 16.74 1.32 8.90
C LEU A 83 16.58 -0.03 9.60
N ASP A 84 17.37 -0.28 10.65
CA ASP A 84 17.29 -1.48 11.46
C ASP A 84 16.22 -1.30 12.56
N PRO A 85 15.09 -2.05 12.55
CA PRO A 85 14.14 -2.02 13.65
C PRO A 85 14.72 -2.58 14.97
N ALA A 86 15.94 -3.11 14.93
CA ALA A 86 16.70 -3.61 16.07
C ALA A 86 17.39 -2.52 16.91
N GLY A 87 17.16 -1.23 16.62
CA GLY A 87 17.46 -0.11 17.54
C GLY A 87 16.55 -0.10 18.78
N GLN A 88 16.28 -1.26 19.36
CA GLN A 88 15.51 -1.40 20.59
C GLN A 88 16.40 -0.94 21.76
N PRO A 89 15.95 -0.01 22.61
CA PRO A 89 16.71 0.36 23.79
C PRO A 89 16.95 -0.90 24.62
N ASP A 90 18.18 -1.02 25.12
CA ASP A 90 18.67 -2.11 25.97
C ASP A 90 17.58 -2.65 26.92
N PRO A 91 17.18 -3.93 26.83
CA PRO A 91 16.19 -4.51 27.73
C PRO A 91 16.72 -4.72 29.16
N THR A 92 17.97 -4.32 29.46
CA THR A 92 18.53 -4.39 30.81
C THR A 92 18.41 -3.08 31.59
N GLY A 93 17.23 -2.45 31.50
CA GLY A 93 16.67 -1.74 32.65
C GLY A 93 16.33 -2.76 33.73
N GLN A 94 17.33 -3.12 34.52
CA GLN A 94 17.27 -4.08 35.62
C GLN A 94 16.24 -3.62 36.67
N SER A 95 14.98 -4.00 36.50
CA SER A 95 14.03 -4.04 37.61
C SER A 95 14.42 -5.22 38.50
N ASP A 96 14.87 -4.88 39.70
CA ASP A 96 15.22 -5.80 40.78
C ASP A 96 14.14 -6.87 40.99
N PRO A 97 14.46 -8.19 40.99
CA PRO A 97 13.48 -9.26 41.16
C PRO A 97 12.88 -9.35 42.58
N ALA A 98 13.21 -8.43 43.50
CA ALA A 98 12.75 -8.45 44.89
C ALA A 98 11.29 -8.02 45.11
N GLU A 99 10.66 -7.30 44.17
CA GLU A 99 9.32 -6.73 44.41
C GLU A 99 8.13 -7.65 44.12
N ARG A 100 8.34 -8.83 43.50
CA ARG A 100 7.23 -9.73 43.11
C ARG A 100 6.77 -10.72 44.17
N SER A 101 7.44 -10.82 45.31
CA SER A 101 7.22 -11.94 46.25
C SER A 101 6.24 -11.66 47.40
N ALA A 102 5.30 -10.71 47.26
CA ALA A 102 4.38 -10.33 48.35
C ALA A 102 2.88 -10.60 48.13
N LEU A 103 2.44 -11.21 47.02
CA LEU A 103 0.99 -11.45 46.81
C LEU A 103 0.64 -12.83 46.26
N THR A 104 1.23 -13.89 46.84
CA THR A 104 0.69 -15.25 46.71
C THR A 104 -0.04 -15.61 48.00
N GLY A 105 -1.32 -15.24 48.07
CA GLY A 105 -2.19 -15.57 49.20
C GLY A 105 -3.63 -15.79 48.74
N ARG A 106 -4.06 -17.05 48.79
CA ARG A 106 -5.45 -17.58 48.77
C ARG A 106 -6.12 -17.66 47.39
N SER A 107 -6.29 -18.85 46.81
CA SER A 107 -7.23 -19.94 47.18
C SER A 107 -8.69 -19.66 46.76
N GLY A 108 -9.23 -20.50 45.87
CA GLY A 108 -10.67 -20.56 45.57
C GLY A 108 -11.02 -21.26 44.24
N LEU A 109 -11.27 -22.56 44.29
CA LEU A 109 -11.96 -23.35 43.26
C LEU A 109 -13.36 -22.77 42.92
N ALA A 110 -13.79 -22.84 41.66
CA ALA A 110 -15.10 -23.39 41.24
C ALA A 110 -15.50 -23.05 39.79
N GLY A 111 -16.10 -24.02 39.10
CA GLY A 111 -17.23 -23.79 38.19
C GLY A 111 -16.88 -23.59 36.70
N ARG A 112 -16.76 -24.65 35.90
CA ARG A 112 -17.81 -25.26 35.05
C ARG A 112 -18.47 -24.34 33.99
N ARG A 113 -18.41 -24.87 32.75
CA ARG A 113 -19.41 -24.88 31.66
C ARG A 113 -19.68 -23.59 30.88
N GLY A 114 -19.52 -23.73 29.57
CA GLY A 114 -20.61 -23.46 28.62
C GLY A 114 -20.23 -22.66 27.39
N ALA A 115 -20.81 -23.06 26.25
CA ALA A 115 -20.90 -22.37 24.97
C ALA A 115 -19.62 -22.45 24.10
N VAL A 116 -19.68 -22.78 22.80
CA VAL A 116 -20.74 -22.50 21.82
C VAL A 116 -20.66 -23.53 20.69
N GLU A 117 -21.76 -24.21 20.42
CA GLU A 117 -22.09 -24.63 19.06
C GLU A 117 -22.38 -23.36 18.25
N ARG A 118 -21.80 -23.26 17.05
CA ARG A 118 -22.54 -22.69 15.92
C ARG A 118 -22.00 -23.17 14.58
N LEU A 119 -22.95 -23.73 13.83
CA LEU A 119 -23.05 -23.96 12.39
C LEU A 119 -22.57 -22.69 11.62
N ASP A 120 -21.98 -22.78 10.44
CA ASP A 120 -22.69 -23.07 9.19
C ASP A 120 -21.76 -23.61 8.11
N ALA A 121 -22.19 -24.73 7.53
CA ALA A 121 -21.71 -25.23 6.26
C ALA A 121 -22.29 -24.36 5.14
N VAL A 122 -21.43 -23.69 4.37
CA VAL A 122 -21.84 -23.09 3.10
C VAL A 122 -22.05 -24.21 2.09
N GLU A 123 -23.32 -24.55 1.90
CA GLU A 123 -23.83 -25.34 0.79
C GLU A 123 -23.55 -24.59 -0.53
N ARG A 124 -22.77 -25.21 -1.42
CA ARG A 124 -22.61 -24.77 -2.82
C ARG A 124 -23.71 -25.44 -3.65
N PRO A 125 -24.56 -24.68 -4.36
CA PRO A 125 -25.17 -25.15 -5.59
C PRO A 125 -24.56 -24.41 -6.77
N ALA A 126 -23.81 -25.14 -7.61
CA ALA A 126 -23.54 -24.71 -8.98
C ALA A 126 -23.95 -25.84 -9.92
N ALA A 127 -25.21 -25.80 -10.34
CA ALA A 127 -25.70 -26.52 -11.49
C ALA A 127 -26.53 -25.55 -12.34
N VAL A 128 -25.93 -25.03 -13.41
CA VAL A 128 -26.64 -24.73 -14.64
C VAL A 128 -25.71 -24.95 -15.83
N GLU A 129 -25.65 -26.20 -16.25
CA GLU A 129 -25.35 -26.53 -17.64
C GLU A 129 -26.59 -26.17 -18.47
N ARG A 130 -26.43 -25.26 -19.44
CA ARG A 130 -27.06 -25.45 -20.75
C ARG A 130 -26.21 -24.86 -21.87
N PRO A 131 -25.90 -25.64 -22.92
CA PRO A 131 -25.25 -25.19 -24.13
C PRO A 131 -26.28 -24.60 -25.10
N GLY A 132 -25.87 -23.66 -25.94
CA GLY A 132 -26.78 -23.06 -26.91
C GLY A 132 -26.14 -22.04 -27.86
N ALA A 133 -25.41 -22.57 -28.84
CA ALA A 133 -25.30 -22.14 -30.23
C ALA A 133 -25.12 -20.66 -30.63
N ALA A 134 -24.05 -20.48 -31.41
CA ALA A 134 -23.76 -19.41 -32.37
C ALA A 134 -24.96 -18.76 -33.10
N GLY A 135 -24.82 -17.45 -33.37
CA GLY A 135 -25.62 -16.73 -34.36
C GLY A 135 -25.17 -15.27 -34.50
N PRO A 136 -24.83 -14.78 -35.72
CA PRO A 136 -24.23 -13.46 -35.96
C PRO A 136 -25.28 -12.39 -36.32
N TRP A 137 -25.22 -11.23 -35.64
CA TRP A 137 -25.86 -9.95 -36.00
C TRP A 137 -25.43 -8.93 -34.92
N ALA A 138 -24.44 -8.04 -35.04
CA ALA A 138 -24.10 -7.04 -36.07
C ALA A 138 -25.24 -6.06 -36.35
N TRP A 139 -25.43 -5.06 -35.48
CA TRP A 139 -25.43 -3.61 -35.78
C TRP A 139 -25.03 -2.84 -34.51
#